data_AF-V5FHN5-F1
#
_entry.id   AF-V5FHN5-F1
#
_cell.length_a   1.000
_cell.length_b   1.000
_cell.length_c   1.000
_cell.angle_alpha   90.00
_cell.angle_beta   90.00
_cell.angle_gamma   90.00
#
_symmetry.space_group_name_H-M   'P 1'
#
loop_
_entity.id
_entity.type
_entity.pdbx_description
1 polymer ?
#
loop_
_entity_poly.entity_id
_entity_poly.type
_entity_poly.pdbx_seq_one_letter_code
_entity_poly.pdbx_strand_id
1 'polypeptide(L)' 'MSEPTSPLDNAPDDVKLAVDLIYLLESNEVDIETALSALEMVKNDLLSKQQQT' A
#
# COMPACT_ATOMS: atom_id res chain seq x y z
N MET A 1 18.60 -26.70 4.44
CA MET A 1 17.21 -26.26 4.60
C MET A 1 17.04 -25.09 3.65
N SER A 2 16.25 -25.26 2.59
CA SER A 2 15.90 -24.16 1.69
C SER A 2 14.72 -23.44 2.34
N GLU A 3 14.96 -22.30 2.97
CA GLU A 3 13.88 -21.44 3.44
C GLU A 3 13.03 -21.04 2.21
N PRO A 4 11.69 -21.13 2.28
CA PRO A 4 10.85 -20.60 1.23
C PRO A 4 11.01 -19.07 1.28
N THR A 5 11.80 -18.53 0.36
CA THR A 5 11.83 -17.09 0.09
C THR A 5 10.40 -16.73 -0.28
N SER A 6 9.75 -15.92 0.55
CA SER A 6 8.40 -15.49 0.26
C SER A 6 8.49 -14.67 -1.03
N PRO A 7 7.57 -14.82 -2.00
CA PRO A 7 7.62 -14.09 -3.27
C PRO A 7 7.70 -12.56 -3.10
N LEU A 8 7.31 -12.07 -1.92
CA LEU A 8 7.38 -10.68 -1.51
C LEU A 8 8.79 -10.21 -1.14
N ASP A 9 9.72 -11.09 -0.74
CA ASP A 9 11.06 -10.67 -0.30
C ASP A 9 11.85 -9.98 -1.42
N ASN A 10 11.63 -10.43 -2.66
CA ASN A 10 12.25 -9.88 -3.87
C ASN A 10 11.35 -8.88 -4.62
N ALA A 11 10.18 -8.53 -4.09
CA ALA A 11 9.29 -7.59 -4.74
C ALA A 11 9.83 -6.14 -4.63
N PRO A 12 9.54 -5.28 -5.61
CA PRO A 12 9.75 -3.83 -5.50
C PRO A 12 9.12 -3.23 -4.24
N ASP A 13 9.69 -2.15 -3.71
CA ASP A 13 9.27 -1.55 -2.45
C ASP A 13 7.82 -1.03 -2.48
N ASP A 14 7.38 -0.51 -3.63
CA ASP A 14 6.00 -0.08 -3.88
C ASP A 14 5.00 -1.24 -3.83
N VAL A 15 5.39 -2.41 -4.36
CA VAL A 15 4.58 -3.63 -4.31
C VAL A 15 4.47 -4.15 -2.88
N LYS A 16 5.57 -4.18 -2.12
CA LYS A 16 5.56 -4.56 -0.70
C LYS A 16 4.64 -3.65 0.11
N LEU A 17 4.79 -2.34 -0.06
CA LEU A 17 3.97 -1.35 0.64
C LEU A 17 2.49 -1.47 0.28
N ALA A 18 2.16 -1.71 -1.00
CA ALA A 18 0.77 -1.93 -1.41
C ALA A 18 0.16 -3.16 -0.71
N VAL A 19 0.91 -4.25 -0.58
CA VAL A 19 0.46 -5.46 0.12
C VAL A 19 0.23 -5.19 1.60
N ASP A 20 1.15 -4.48 2.26
CA ASP A 20 1.01 -4.09 3.67
C ASP A 20 -0.22 -3.20 3.91
N LEU A 21 -0.47 -2.25 3.01
CA LEU A 21 -1.64 -1.37 3.07
C LEU A 21 -2.96 -2.13 2.89
N ILE A 22 -3.00 -3.07 1.93
CA ILE A 22 -4.18 -3.92 1.72
C ILE A 22 -4.44 -4.75 2.98
N TYR A 23 -3.41 -5.41 3.52
CA TYR A 23 -3.53 -6.20 4.75
C TYR A 23 -4.05 -5.35 5.93
N LEU A 24 -3.55 -4.13 6.08
CA LEU A 24 -4.00 -3.22 7.15
C LEU A 24 -5.49 -2.85 6.99
N LEU A 25 -5.92 -2.51 5.78
CA LEU A 25 -7.30 -2.13 5.49
C LEU A 25 -8.26 -3.30 5.72
N GLU A 26 -7.91 -4.50 5.26
CA GLU A 26 -8.70 -5.72 5.47
C GLU A 26 -8.76 -6.11 6.94
N SER A 27 -7.63 -6.04 7.65
CA SER A 27 -7.55 -6.39 9.09
C SER A 27 -8.37 -5.44 9.98
N ASN A 28 -8.63 -4.22 9.51
CA ASN A 28 -9.49 -3.24 10.19
C ASN A 28 -10.92 -3.23 9.65
N GLU A 29 -11.29 -4.19 8.81
CA GLU A 29 -12.63 -4.32 8.21
C GLU A 29 -13.09 -3.02 7.50
N VAL A 30 -12.14 -2.30 6.89
CA VAL A 30 -12.45 -1.05 6.19
C VAL A 30 -13.22 -1.37 4.91
N ASP A 31 -14.38 -0.73 4.74
CA ASP A 31 -15.18 -0.84 3.53
C ASP A 31 -14.37 -0.44 2.28
N ILE A 32 -14.55 -1.17 1.18
CA ILE A 32 -13.78 -0.99 -0.06
C ILE A 32 -13.96 0.42 -0.62
N GLU A 33 -15.17 0.97 -0.62
CA GLU A 33 -15.42 2.32 -1.16
C GLU A 33 -14.73 3.38 -0.29
N THR A 34 -14.75 3.18 1.03
CA THR A 34 -14.06 4.03 2.00
C THR A 34 -12.54 3.97 1.81
N ALA A 35 -11.98 2.77 1.66
CA ALA A 35 -10.56 2.55 1.43
C ALA A 35 -10.08 3.22 0.13
N LEU A 36 -10.81 3.03 -0.98
CA LEU A 36 -10.48 3.65 -2.26
C LEU A 36 -10.52 5.18 -2.20
N SER A 37 -11.56 5.72 -1.56
CA SER A 37 -11.69 7.18 -1.35
C SER A 37 -10.50 7.75 -0.56
N ALA A 38 -10.11 7.09 0.54
CA ALA A 38 -8.97 7.50 1.35
C ALA A 38 -7.64 7.40 0.59
N LEU A 39 -7.41 6.33 -0.17
CA LEU A 39 -6.20 6.14 -0.98
C LEU A 39 -6.07 7.21 -2.07
N GLU A 40 -7.17 7.63 -2.69
CA GLU A 40 -7.15 8.73 -3.67
C GLU A 40 -6.77 10.07 -3.00
N MET A 41 -7.25 10.33 -1.78
CA MET A 41 -6.82 11.52 -1.02
C MET A 41 -5.33 11.49 -0.69
N VAL A 42 -4.81 10.35 -0.21
CA VAL A 42 -3.39 10.16 0.09
C VAL A 42 -2.53 10.36 -1.15
N LYS A 43 -2.91 9.77 -2.29
CA LYS A 43 -2.23 9.96 -3.56
C LYS A 43 -2.17 11.43 -3.96
N ASN A 44 -3.29 12.16 -3.87
CA ASN A 44 -3.35 13.57 -4.21
C ASN A 44 -2.48 14.45 -3.28
N ASP A 45 -2.40 14.14 -1.99
CA ASP A 45 -1.49 14.81 -1.05
C ASP A 45 -0.02 14.58 -1.41
N LEU A 46 0.36 13.33 -1.74
CA LEU A 46 1.72 13.00 -2.16
C LEU A 46 2.11 13.70 -3.47
N LEU A 47 1.22 13.74 -4.46
CA LEU A 47 1.43 14.48 -5.70
C LEU A 47 1.59 15.99 -5.45
N SER A 48 0.78 16.56 -4.56
CA SER A 48 0.89 17.98 -4.18
C SER A 48 2.24 18.27 -3.54
N LYS A 49 2.73 17.41 -2.65
CA LYS A 49 4.05 17.53 -2.03
C LYS A 49 5.19 17.38 -3.03
N GLN A 50 5.05 16.50 -4.02
CA GLN A 50 6.04 16.36 -5.10
C GLN A 50 6.19 17.65 -5.92
N GLN A 51 5.09 18.39 -6.13
CA GLN A 51 5.09 19.66 -6.86
C GLN A 51 5.56 20.86 -6.03
N GLN A 52 5.66 20.71 -4.70
CA GLN A 52 6.13 21.75 -3.78
C GLN A 52 7.66 21.75 -3.58
N THR A 53 8.38 20.98 -4.41
CA THR A 53 9.86 20.91 -4.42
C THR A 53 10.41 21.81 -5.52
#